data_AF-A0A5B0RHS3-F1
#
_entry.id   AF-A0A5B0RHS3-F1
#
_cell.length_a   1.000
_cell.length_b   1.000
_cell.length_c   1.000
_cell.angle_alpha   90.00
_cell.angle_beta   90.00
_cell.angle_gamma   90.00
#
_symmetry.space_group_name_H-M   'P 1'
#
loop_
_entity.id
_entity.type
_entity.pdbx_description
1 polymer ?
#
loop_
_entity_poly.entity_id
_entity_poly.type
_entity_poly.pdbx_seq_one_letter_code
_entity_poly.pdbx_strand_id
1 'polypeptide(L)' 'MSVASLRTLEEFHSAIGQGSEADSFAIVDFSATWCGPCKVISPIFEKLASEDQTGKVKYYKVDVDEARVSLTLTSGMI' A
#
# COMPACT_ATOMS: atom_id res chain seq x y z
N MET A 1 -7.42 -9.03 -9.08
CA MET A 1 -8.02 -8.53 -7.80
C MET A 1 -7.70 -7.04 -7.69
N SER A 2 -8.56 -6.23 -7.07
CA SER A 2 -8.39 -4.77 -7.04
C SER A 2 -7.34 -4.33 -6.01
N VAL A 3 -6.48 -3.37 -6.38
CA VAL A 3 -5.51 -2.73 -5.49
C VAL A 3 -6.25 -1.93 -4.41
N ALA A 4 -5.96 -2.18 -3.14
CA ALA A 4 -6.57 -1.46 -2.01
C ALA A 4 -5.74 -0.23 -1.64
N SER A 5 -6.34 0.96 -1.61
CA SER A 5 -5.67 2.17 -1.12
C SER A 5 -5.67 2.22 0.40
N LEU A 6 -4.48 2.30 0.99
CA LEU A 6 -4.28 2.48 2.43
C LEU A 6 -3.92 3.96 2.68
N ARG A 7 -4.66 4.62 3.56
CA ARG A 7 -4.50 6.07 3.83
C ARG A 7 -4.01 6.32 5.25
N THR A 8 -4.22 5.37 6.16
CA THR A 8 -3.91 5.49 7.58
C THR A 8 -2.94 4.42 8.06
N LEU A 9 -2.24 4.72 9.16
CA LEU A 9 -1.30 3.79 9.79
C LEU A 9 -2.01 2.55 10.36
N GLU A 10 -3.24 2.71 10.85
CA GLU A 10 -4.06 1.60 11.36
C GLU A 10 -4.45 0.63 10.25
N GLU A 11 -4.86 1.14 9.08
CA GLU A 11 -5.14 0.31 7.90
C GLU A 11 -3.88 -0.43 7.44
N PHE A 12 -2.72 0.23 7.45
CA PHE A 12 -1.44 -0.42 7.12
C PHE A 12 -1.07 -1.53 8.09
N HIS A 13 -1.15 -1.28 9.40
CA HIS A 13 -0.89 -2.28 10.44
C HIS A 13 -1.89 -3.45 10.36
N SER A 14 -3.15 -3.17 10.04
CA SER A 14 -4.17 -4.20 9.84
C SER A 14 -3.90 -5.02 8.57
N ALA A 15 -3.50 -4.37 7.47
CA ALA A 15 -3.17 -5.01 6.21
C ALA A 15 -1.96 -5.96 6.32
N ILE A 16 -0.90 -5.54 7.02
CA ILE A 16 0.30 -6.36 7.24
C ILE A 16 0.14 -7.35 8.41
N GLY A 17 -0.62 -6.98 9.44
CA GLY A 17 -0.80 -7.76 10.67
C GLY A 17 -1.81 -8.89 10.54
N GLN A 18 -2.77 -8.79 9.62
CA GLN A 18 -3.68 -9.89 9.26
C GLN A 18 -3.03 -10.92 8.31
N GLY A 19 -1.76 -10.74 7.92
CA GLY A 19 -0.99 -11.70 7.13
C GLY A 19 -0.41 -12.87 7.94
N SER A 20 -0.96 -13.17 9.12
CA SER A 20 -0.51 -14.26 9.98
C SER A 20 -0.99 -15.65 9.53
N GLU A 21 -1.71 -15.74 8.39
CA GLU A 21 -1.76 -16.99 7.62
C GLU A 21 -0.42 -17.14 6.90
N ALA A 22 0.33 -18.20 7.23
CA ALA A 22 1.73 -18.46 6.87
C ALA A 22 2.05 -18.52 5.36
N ASP A 23 1.10 -18.17 4.50
CA ASP A 23 1.14 -18.33 3.05
C ASP A 23 0.65 -17.10 2.27
N SER A 24 0.37 -15.97 2.94
CA SER A 24 -0.08 -14.73 2.28
C SER A 24 1.01 -13.64 2.25
N PHE A 25 1.20 -13.01 1.10
CA PHE A 25 2.17 -11.93 0.88
C PHE A 25 1.43 -10.61 0.71
N ALA A 26 1.94 -9.55 1.31
CA ALA A 26 1.45 -8.19 1.09
C ALA A 26 2.49 -7.39 0.32
N ILE A 27 2.08 -6.77 -0.80
CA ILE A 27 2.91 -5.84 -1.56
C ILE A 27 2.30 -4.47 -1.44
N VAL A 28 3.09 -3.49 -1.00
CA VAL A 28 2.67 -2.11 -0.77
C VAL A 28 3.46 -1.20 -1.70
N ASP A 29 2.76 -0.51 -2.59
CA ASP A 29 3.32 0.55 -3.45
C ASP A 29 3.19 1.91 -2.76
N PHE A 30 4.32 2.52 -2.41
CA PHE A 30 4.38 3.87 -1.89
C PHE A 30 4.56 4.84 -3.06
N SER A 31 3.45 5.41 -3.51
CA SER A 31 3.38 6.26 -4.70
C SER A 31 3.24 7.73 -4.32
N ALA A 32 3.63 8.62 -5.24
CA ALA A 32 3.50 10.07 -5.06
C ALA A 32 3.14 10.77 -6.37
N THR A 33 2.41 11.88 -6.28
CA THR A 33 1.97 12.64 -7.47
C THR A 33 3.14 13.30 -8.23
N TRP A 34 4.21 13.63 -7.50
CA TRP A 34 5.46 14.20 -8.01
C TRP A 34 6.50 13.15 -8.42
N CYS A 35 6.26 11.86 -8.14
CA CYS A 35 7.17 10.79 -8.49
C CYS A 35 6.99 10.38 -9.96
N GLY A 36 7.85 10.92 -10.83
CA GLY A 36 7.92 10.57 -12.25
C GLY A 36 7.99 9.06 -12.53
N PRO A 37 8.94 8.30 -11.95
CA PRO A 37 9.04 6.86 -12.20
C PRO A 37 7.85 6.06 -11.64
N CYS A 38 7.20 6.52 -10.56
CA CYS A 38 6.04 5.85 -9.97
C CYS A 38 4.83 5.82 -10.92
N LYS A 39 4.68 6.83 -11.79
CA LYS A 39 3.62 6.87 -12.81
C LYS A 39 3.77 5.79 -13.88
N VAL A 40 5.00 5.35 -14.15
CA VAL A 40 5.29 4.26 -15.09
C VAL A 40 5.06 2.91 -14.42
N ILE A 41 5.38 2.79 -13.14
CA ILE A 41 5.24 1.55 -12.36
C ILE A 41 3.78 1.29 -11.98
N SER A 42 2.98 2.33 -11.72
CA SER A 42 1.55 2.21 -11.35
C SER A 42 0.74 1.27 -12.26
N PRO A 43 0.72 1.44 -13.61
CA PRO A 43 -0.04 0.54 -14.48
C PRO A 43 0.53 -0.89 -14.53
N ILE A 44 1.83 -1.06 -14.30
CA ILE A 44 2.46 -2.39 -14.21
C ILE A 44 2.01 -3.08 -12.93
N PHE A 45 1.96 -2.35 -11.82
CA PHE A 45 1.49 -2.84 -10.53
C PHE A 45 0.03 -3.27 -10.57
N GLU A 46 -0.84 -2.46 -11.17
CA GLU A 46 -2.26 -2.80 -11.37
C GLU A 46 -2.44 -4.02 -12.28
N LYS A 47 -1.60 -4.15 -13.31
CA LYS A 47 -1.58 -5.33 -14.17
C LYS A 47 -1.16 -6.58 -13.40
N LEU A 48 -0.11 -6.50 -12.59
CA LEU A 48 0.33 -7.60 -11.71
C LEU A 48 -0.77 -8.01 -10.71
N ALA A 49 -1.45 -7.04 -10.11
CA ALA A 49 -2.58 -7.29 -9.21
C ALA A 49 -3.78 -7.93 -9.91
N SER A 50 -3.96 -7.65 -11.20
CA SER A 50 -5.02 -8.22 -12.04
C SER A 50 -4.68 -9.63 -12.53
N GLU A 51 -3.41 -9.88 -12.85
CA GLU A 51 -2.90 -11.18 -13.28
C GLU A 51 -2.66 -12.15 -12.11
N ASP A 52 -2.52 -11.65 -10.88
CA ASP A 52 -2.45 -12.50 -9.70
C ASP A 52 -3.79 -13.22 -9.47
N GLN A 53 -3.80 -14.49 -9.82
CA GLN A 53 -4.92 -15.43 -9.61
C GLN A 53 -4.67 -16.35 -8.41
N THR A 54 -3.50 -16.24 -7.76
CA THR A 54 -3.13 -17.12 -6.65
C THR A 54 -3.92 -16.83 -5.39
N GLY A 55 -4.45 -15.61 -5.25
CA GLY A 55 -5.19 -15.15 -4.06
C GLY A 55 -4.35 -15.07 -2.80
N LYS A 56 -3.04 -15.35 -2.92
CA LYS A 56 -2.07 -15.28 -1.83
C LYS A 56 -1.44 -13.91 -1.71
N VAL A 57 -1.47 -13.09 -2.76
CA VAL A 57 -0.83 -11.77 -2.78
C VAL A 57 -1.88 -10.67 -2.65
N LYS A 58 -1.75 -9.84 -1.61
CA LYS A 58 -2.56 -8.65 -1.41
C LYS A 58 -1.79 -7.44 -1.90
N TYR A 59 -2.41 -6.67 -2.79
CA TYR A 59 -1.81 -5.47 -3.40
C TYR A 59 -2.40 -4.23 -2.76
N TYR A 60 -1.52 -3.39 -2.21
CA TYR A 60 -1.88 -2.15 -1.54
C TYR A 60 -1.16 -0.97 -2.17
N LYS A 61 -1.82 0.19 -2.17
CA LYS A 61 -1.24 1.46 -2.62
C LYS A 61 -1.35 2.50 -1.52
N VAL A 62 -0.25 3.16 -1.21
CA VAL A 62 -0.16 4.25 -0.24
C VAL A 62 0.30 5.49 -0.99
N ASP A 63 -0.50 6.56 -0.92
CA ASP A 63 -0.05 7.87 -1.39
C ASP A 63 0.76 8.55 -0.28
N VAL A 64 2.03 8.83 -0.53
CA VAL A 64 2.92 9.44 0.47
C VAL A 64 2.60 10.90 0.75
N ASP A 65 1.96 11.61 -0.19
CA ASP A 65 1.52 12.99 0.01
C ASP A 65 0.31 13.02 0.97
N GLU A 66 -0.62 12.07 0.81
CA GLU A 66 -1.76 11.91 1.72
C GLU A 66 -1.36 11.35 3.09
N ALA A 67 -0.48 10.34 3.12
CA ALA A 67 -0.05 9.69 4.37
C ALA A 67 0.79 10.62 5.26
N ARG A 68 1.50 11.61 4.69
CA ARG A 68 2.30 12.57 5.45
C ARG A 68 1.48 13.42 6.41
N VAL A 69 0.19 13.64 6.11
CA VAL A 69 -0.72 14.40 6.99
C VAL A 69 -1.05 13.63 8.28
N SER A 70 -1.00 12.30 8.25
CA SER A 70 -1.30 11.46 9.42
C SER A 70 -0.14 11.41 10.44
N LEU A 71 1.11 11.52 10.00
CA LEU A 71 2.29 11.43 10.87
C LEU A 71 2.57 12.70 11.70
N THR A 72 1.97 13.84 11.35
CA THR A 72 2.11 15.10 12.11
C THR A 72 1.30 15.16 13.40
N LEU A 73 0.39 14.20 13.67
CA LEU A 73 -0.40 14.19 14.91
C LEU A 73 0.16 13.28 16.01
N THR A 74 1.14 12.41 15.72
CA THR A 74 1.77 11.54 16.73
C THR A 74 3.22 11.89 17.04
N SER A 75 3.89 12.70 16.21
CA SER A 75 5.23 13.26 16.50
C SER A 75 5.12 14.65 17.16
N GLY A 76 4.27 14.74 18.18
CA GLY A 76 3.98 15.95 18.96
C GLY A 76 3.92 15.69 20.47
N MET A 77 4.68 14.70 20.96
CA MET A 77 4.99 14.56 22.38
C MET A 77 6.51 14.55 22.54
N ILE A 78 7.05 15.77 22.66
CA ILE A 78 8.06 16.07 23.67
C ILE A 78 7.26 16.51 24.90
#